data_AF-A0A6N8HMR7-F1
#
_entry.id   AF-A0A6N8HMR7-F1
#
_cell.length_a   1.000
_cell.length_b   1.000
_cell.length_c   1.000
_cell.angle_alpha   90.00
_cell.angle_beta   90.00
_cell.angle_gamma   90.00
#
_symmetry.space_group_name_H-M   'P 1'
#
loop_
_entity.id
_entity.type
_entity.pdbx_description
1 polymer ?
#
loop_
_entity_poly.entity_id
_entity_poly.type
_entity_poly.pdbx_seq_one_letter_code
_entity_poly.pdbx_strand_id
1 'polypeptide(L)'
;MFRTYGLVMTLILTGLILSGCFGGSDEEAEANGKADTNEQNAAEKENEDNQAKEETENAGNESDSESEESKGVAPKSASEQVSYTQVTWFGGSPKRQAEPGVWYYTADDHPSNLDDTFEWEDEDILLWQIGDEKYAGYDADTEKLEIAGDDLIKIIVSFDEDGPSDLHPDRMPRNYLKVDKDVLSGKSFLVETTDGEELSLK
;
A
#
# COMPACT_ATOMS: atom_id res chain seq x y z
N MET A 1 26.15 30.59 -44.23
CA MET A 1 26.78 31.87 -43.80
C MET A 1 26.75 31.87 -42.28
N PHE A 2 27.92 31.84 -41.67
CA PHE A 2 28.15 31.67 -40.22
C PHE A 2 27.61 32.84 -39.40
N ARG A 3 27.01 32.58 -38.23
CA ARG A 3 27.09 33.46 -37.06
C ARG A 3 27.08 32.63 -35.77
N THR A 4 28.29 32.46 -35.25
CA THR A 4 28.63 32.04 -33.90
C THR A 4 28.38 33.18 -32.90
N TYR A 5 27.70 32.87 -31.80
CA TYR A 5 27.79 33.56 -30.50
C TYR A 5 27.74 32.41 -29.48
N GLY A 6 28.61 32.27 -28.48
CA GLY A 6 29.45 33.23 -27.79
C GLY A 6 29.41 32.78 -26.33
N LEU A 7 30.35 31.91 -25.98
CA LEU A 7 30.57 31.35 -24.64
C LEU A 7 30.87 32.48 -23.64
N VAL A 8 30.09 32.60 -22.57
CA VAL A 8 30.49 33.32 -21.35
C VAL A 8 30.22 32.41 -20.16
N MET A 9 31.26 31.64 -19.85
CA MET A 9 31.47 30.88 -18.63
C MET A 9 31.75 31.87 -17.49
N THR A 10 30.83 32.01 -16.53
CA THR A 10 31.11 32.74 -15.28
C THR A 10 31.08 31.75 -14.13
N LEU A 11 32.28 31.34 -13.75
CA LEU A 11 32.63 30.52 -12.59
C LEU A 11 32.69 31.45 -11.37
N ILE A 12 31.80 31.29 -10.39
CA ILE A 12 31.98 31.89 -9.06
C ILE A 12 32.28 30.76 -8.08
N LEU A 13 33.57 30.65 -7.75
CA LEU A 13 34.16 29.80 -6.73
C LEU A 13 34.47 30.68 -5.50
N THR A 14 33.79 30.42 -4.39
CA THR A 14 34.19 30.80 -3.02
C THR A 14 33.38 29.87 -2.11
N GLY A 15 33.93 28.99 -1.26
CA GLY A 15 35.23 28.96 -0.61
C GLY A 15 34.99 28.97 0.90
N LEU A 16 35.13 27.78 1.52
CA LEU A 16 35.45 27.39 2.92
C LEU A 16 35.32 28.46 4.03
N ILE A 17 34.92 28.08 5.26
CA ILE A 17 35.87 27.87 6.39
C ILE A 17 35.12 27.41 7.69
N LEU A 18 35.68 26.35 8.31
CA LEU A 18 35.89 26.02 9.76
C LEU A 18 34.70 26.11 10.77
N SER A 19 34.28 25.07 11.51
CA SER A 19 34.92 24.27 12.60
C SER A 19 34.35 24.61 13.98
N GLY A 20 33.94 23.57 14.74
CA GLY A 20 34.34 23.44 16.15
C GLY A 20 33.26 23.50 17.25
N CYS A 21 32.96 22.35 17.84
CA CYS A 21 32.94 22.05 19.28
C CYS A 21 32.70 20.53 19.38
N PHE A 22 33.63 19.62 19.71
CA PHE A 22 34.72 19.51 20.68
C PHE A 22 34.30 19.63 22.16
N GLY A 23 34.46 18.49 22.85
CA GLY A 23 34.34 18.21 24.28
C GLY A 23 33.83 16.77 24.46
N GLY A 24 34.57 15.73 24.89
CA GLY A 24 35.91 15.61 25.47
C GLY A 24 35.88 14.80 26.78
N SER A 25 36.26 13.51 26.69
CA SER A 25 36.91 12.56 27.66
C SER A 25 36.30 12.32 29.08
N ASP A 26 36.36 11.15 29.74
CA ASP A 26 37.36 10.05 29.94
C ASP A 26 36.66 8.65 30.03
N GLU A 27 37.17 7.50 29.53
CA GLU A 27 38.15 6.49 30.08
C GLU A 27 37.74 5.85 31.44
N GLU A 28 37.67 4.53 31.72
CA GLU A 28 38.60 3.36 31.58
C GLU A 28 37.81 2.01 31.52
N ALA A 29 38.16 0.99 30.70
CA ALA A 29 38.99 -0.24 30.93
C ALA A 29 38.60 -1.10 32.17
N GLU A 30 38.32 -2.41 32.11
CA GLU A 30 39.21 -3.59 31.89
C GLU A 30 38.33 -4.85 31.59
N ALA A 31 38.59 -5.75 30.63
CA ALA A 31 39.67 -6.74 30.39
C ALA A 31 39.43 -8.16 30.98
N ASN A 32 39.68 -9.15 30.10
CA ASN A 32 39.89 -10.61 30.29
C ASN A 32 38.68 -11.55 30.54
N GLY A 33 38.60 -12.75 29.94
CA GLY A 33 39.61 -13.49 29.19
C GLY A 33 39.09 -14.76 28.45
N LYS A 34 39.78 -15.02 27.33
CA LYS A 34 40.26 -16.27 26.69
C LYS A 34 39.61 -17.65 26.92
N ALA A 35 39.57 -18.35 25.77
CA ALA A 35 39.90 -19.78 25.52
C ALA A 35 38.80 -20.81 25.86
N ASP A 36 38.61 -21.93 25.16
CA ASP A 36 39.25 -22.58 24.01
C ASP A 36 38.34 -23.76 23.60
N THR A 37 38.46 -24.24 22.34
CA THR A 37 38.38 -25.68 21.95
C THR A 37 37.04 -26.44 22.16
N ASN A 38 36.60 -27.44 21.41
CA ASN A 38 36.79 -28.00 20.07
C ASN A 38 35.87 -29.25 20.05
N GLU A 39 35.51 -29.69 18.84
CA GLU A 39 35.29 -31.08 18.45
C GLU A 39 34.06 -31.91 18.91
N GLN A 40 33.35 -32.35 17.85
CA GLN A 40 32.97 -33.73 17.54
C GLN A 40 31.79 -34.39 18.28
N ASN A 41 30.73 -34.73 17.53
CA ASN A 41 30.62 -35.99 16.75
C ASN A 41 29.16 -36.14 16.25
N ALA A 42 28.98 -36.34 14.94
CA ALA A 42 28.68 -37.62 14.28
C ALA A 42 27.15 -37.87 14.22
N ALA A 43 26.51 -37.64 13.07
CA ALA A 43 26.49 -38.46 11.85
C ALA A 43 25.35 -39.49 11.87
N GLU A 44 24.51 -39.42 10.83
CA GLU A 44 23.91 -40.52 10.06
C GLU A 44 23.05 -41.56 10.82
N LYS A 45 21.95 -42.13 10.30
CA LYS A 45 21.41 -42.28 8.95
C LYS A 45 20.00 -42.88 9.08
N GLU A 46 19.18 -42.57 8.07
CA GLU A 46 18.16 -43.38 7.39
C GLU A 46 18.05 -44.88 7.75
N ASN A 47 16.82 -45.38 7.93
CA ASN A 47 16.04 -46.17 6.95
C ASN A 47 14.78 -46.72 7.65
N GLU A 48 13.57 -46.47 7.15
CA GLU A 48 12.88 -47.22 6.09
C GLU A 48 12.51 -48.67 6.48
N ASP A 49 11.21 -48.84 6.71
CA ASP A 49 10.33 -49.72 5.92
C ASP A 49 9.71 -50.98 6.57
N ASN A 50 8.39 -51.03 6.36
CA ASN A 50 7.53 -52.15 6.00
C ASN A 50 6.95 -53.19 7.01
N GLN A 51 5.62 -53.11 7.10
CA GLN A 51 4.62 -54.12 6.69
C GLN A 51 3.91 -55.05 7.71
N ALA A 52 2.57 -54.96 7.64
CA ALA A 52 1.52 -55.99 7.76
C ALA A 52 1.34 -56.65 9.14
N LYS A 53 0.17 -57.07 9.64
CA LYS A 53 -1.15 -57.51 9.13
C LYS A 53 -2.00 -57.72 10.43
N GLU A 54 -3.31 -57.50 10.54
CA GLU A 54 -4.39 -58.43 10.21
C GLU A 54 -5.74 -57.90 10.75
N GLU A 55 -6.80 -58.44 10.16
CA GLU A 55 -8.22 -58.12 10.24
C GLU A 55 -8.88 -58.36 11.61
N THR A 56 -9.99 -57.67 11.86
CA THR A 56 -11.12 -58.24 12.62
C THR A 56 -12.43 -57.65 12.08
N GLU A 57 -13.27 -58.53 11.54
CA GLU A 57 -14.67 -58.28 11.23
C GLU A 57 -15.48 -58.04 12.53
N ASN A 58 -16.38 -57.06 12.54
CA ASN A 58 -17.70 -57.30 13.13
C ASN A 58 -18.77 -56.37 12.54
N ALA A 59 -19.93 -56.96 12.29
CA ALA A 59 -21.04 -56.42 11.54
C ALA A 59 -21.95 -55.51 12.38
N GLY A 60 -22.55 -54.54 11.68
CA GLY A 60 -23.93 -54.11 11.90
C GLY A 60 -24.13 -52.89 12.81
N ASN A 61 -24.34 -51.72 12.20
CA ASN A 61 -25.57 -50.94 12.44
C ASN A 61 -25.73 -49.90 11.32
N GLU A 62 -26.66 -50.15 10.39
CA GLU A 62 -27.19 -49.12 9.50
C GLU A 62 -28.02 -48.16 10.36
N SER A 63 -27.53 -46.92 10.50
CA SER A 63 -28.36 -45.79 10.89
C SER A 63 -28.01 -44.67 9.93
N ASP A 64 -28.99 -44.33 9.10
CA ASP A 64 -29.03 -43.21 8.15
C ASP A 64 -28.27 -42.00 8.70
N SER A 65 -27.05 -41.84 8.23
CA SER A 65 -26.36 -40.57 8.28
C SER A 65 -26.79 -39.87 7.00
N GLU A 66 -27.85 -39.05 7.08
CA GLU A 66 -28.08 -38.00 6.08
C GLU A 66 -26.82 -37.14 6.05
N SER A 67 -25.91 -37.54 5.17
CA SER A 67 -24.78 -36.73 4.75
C SER A 67 -25.40 -35.53 4.05
N GLU A 68 -25.56 -34.44 4.79
CA GLU A 68 -25.75 -33.09 4.26
C GLU A 68 -24.57 -32.84 3.30
N GLU A 69 -24.72 -33.28 2.04
CA GLU A 69 -23.80 -32.98 0.97
C GLU A 69 -23.61 -31.46 0.97
N SER A 70 -22.38 -31.01 1.22
CA SER A 70 -22.08 -29.58 1.17
C SER A 70 -22.40 -29.10 -0.24
N LYS A 71 -23.47 -28.32 -0.38
CA LYS A 71 -23.84 -27.72 -1.66
C LYS A 71 -22.85 -26.59 -1.93
N GLY A 72 -21.74 -26.94 -2.57
CA GLY A 72 -20.78 -25.98 -3.07
C GLY A 72 -21.51 -24.94 -3.92
N VAL A 73 -21.28 -23.66 -3.62
CA VAL A 73 -21.82 -22.56 -4.41
C VAL A 73 -20.94 -22.35 -5.64
N ALA A 74 -21.54 -22.11 -6.80
CA ALA A 74 -20.80 -21.80 -8.01
C ALA A 74 -20.02 -20.48 -7.82
N PRO A 75 -18.78 -20.39 -8.34
CA PRO A 75 -18.01 -19.15 -8.25
C PRO A 75 -18.72 -18.04 -9.03
N LYS A 76 -18.80 -16.85 -8.43
CA LYS A 76 -19.15 -15.64 -9.17
C LYS A 76 -17.97 -15.29 -10.09
N SER A 77 -18.24 -14.77 -11.29
CA SER A 77 -17.18 -14.24 -12.15
C SER A 77 -16.47 -13.09 -11.45
N ALA A 78 -15.14 -13.07 -11.53
CA ALA A 78 -14.35 -11.95 -11.04
C ALA A 78 -14.65 -10.72 -11.92
N SER A 79 -14.96 -9.59 -11.28
CA SER A 79 -15.00 -8.30 -11.96
C SER A 79 -13.59 -7.90 -12.40
N GLU A 80 -13.50 -7.16 -13.50
CA GLU A 80 -12.24 -6.59 -13.97
C GLU A 80 -11.81 -5.45 -13.03
N GLN A 81 -10.53 -5.42 -12.65
CA GLN A 81 -10.03 -4.49 -11.64
C GLN A 81 -8.79 -3.75 -12.14
N VAL A 82 -8.67 -2.49 -11.73
CA VAL A 82 -7.47 -1.68 -11.93
C VAL A 82 -6.51 -1.95 -10.78
N SER A 83 -5.26 -2.27 -11.11
CA SER A 83 -4.20 -2.41 -10.11
C SER A 83 -3.78 -1.04 -9.60
N TYR A 84 -3.53 -0.94 -8.29
CA TYR A 84 -3.08 0.30 -7.68
C TYR A 84 -2.18 0.05 -6.47
N THR A 85 -1.42 1.08 -6.10
CA THR A 85 -0.72 1.14 -4.81
C THR A 85 -1.24 2.33 -4.02
N GLN A 86 -1.71 2.09 -2.80
CA GLN A 86 -2.13 3.16 -1.90
C GLN A 86 -0.91 3.92 -1.36
N VAL A 87 -0.97 5.25 -1.37
CA VAL A 87 0.13 6.12 -0.94
C VAL A 87 0.05 6.36 0.56
N THR A 88 1.07 5.92 1.28
CA THR A 88 1.26 6.22 2.70
C THR A 88 2.21 7.40 2.86
N TRP A 89 1.78 8.42 3.61
CA TRP A 89 2.55 9.65 3.83
C TRP A 89 3.33 9.60 5.13
N PHE A 90 4.65 9.80 5.06
CA PHE A 90 5.52 9.98 6.22
C PHE A 90 5.91 11.45 6.38
N GLY A 91 5.78 11.99 7.59
CA GLY A 91 6.17 13.39 7.87
C GLY A 91 5.14 14.46 7.47
N GLY A 92 3.93 14.05 7.12
CA GLY A 92 2.82 14.94 6.74
C GLY A 92 2.34 14.66 5.32
N SER A 93 1.04 14.84 5.09
CA SER A 93 0.44 14.71 3.75
C SER A 93 0.15 16.09 3.17
N PRO A 94 0.02 16.22 1.83
CA PRO A 94 -0.38 17.46 1.17
C PRO A 94 -1.66 18.04 1.77
N LYS A 95 -1.95 19.33 1.61
CA LYS A 95 -3.23 19.87 2.09
C LYS A 95 -4.42 19.16 1.43
N ARG A 96 -5.54 19.07 2.14
CA ARG A 96 -6.80 18.55 1.60
C ARG A 96 -7.37 19.52 0.56
N GLN A 97 -8.14 18.99 -0.38
CA GLN A 97 -8.91 19.84 -1.30
C GLN A 97 -10.02 20.52 -0.49
N ALA A 98 -10.44 21.71 -0.92
CA ALA A 98 -11.48 22.46 -0.22
C ALA A 98 -12.87 21.81 -0.35
N GLU A 99 -13.09 21.07 -1.43
CA GLU A 99 -14.34 20.42 -1.78
C GLU A 99 -14.14 18.90 -1.87
N PRO A 100 -15.20 18.08 -1.69
CA PRO A 100 -15.14 16.66 -2.01
C PRO A 100 -14.96 16.44 -3.52
N GLY A 101 -14.46 15.27 -3.90
CA GLY A 101 -14.27 14.98 -5.31
C GLY A 101 -13.29 13.85 -5.61
N VAL A 102 -13.09 13.62 -6.91
CA VAL A 102 -12.08 12.71 -7.46
C VAL A 102 -11.25 13.48 -8.48
N TRP A 103 -9.93 13.37 -8.38
CA TRP A 103 -8.97 14.00 -9.27
C TRP A 103 -8.03 12.94 -9.83
N TYR A 104 -7.86 12.96 -11.14
CA TYR A 104 -6.89 12.14 -11.85
C TYR A 104 -5.76 13.05 -12.31
N TYR A 105 -4.59 12.85 -11.73
CA TYR A 105 -3.39 13.64 -12.01
C TYR A 105 -2.44 12.84 -12.89
N THR A 106 -1.86 13.54 -13.86
CA THR A 106 -0.87 13.00 -14.80
C THR A 106 0.41 13.84 -14.73
N ALA A 107 1.47 13.39 -15.40
CA ALA A 107 2.71 14.16 -15.52
C ALA A 107 2.49 15.61 -16.03
N ASP A 108 1.51 15.82 -16.90
CA ASP A 108 1.24 17.14 -17.50
C ASP A 108 0.16 17.94 -16.76
N ASP A 109 -0.61 17.30 -15.87
CA ASP A 109 -1.72 17.92 -15.14
C ASP A 109 -1.74 17.46 -13.68
N HIS A 110 -0.96 18.15 -12.85
CA HIS A 110 -0.94 17.96 -11.41
C HIS A 110 -0.67 19.27 -10.66
N PRO A 111 -1.04 19.37 -9.38
CA PRO A 111 -0.68 20.50 -8.53
C PRO A 111 0.84 20.65 -8.38
N SER A 112 1.36 21.87 -8.56
CA SER A 112 2.81 22.14 -8.55
C SER A 112 3.53 21.79 -7.24
N ASN A 113 2.78 21.58 -6.16
CA ASN A 113 3.33 21.15 -4.88
C ASN A 113 3.56 19.63 -4.80
N LEU A 114 3.32 18.91 -5.91
CA LEU A 114 3.52 17.47 -6.05
C LEU A 114 4.60 17.10 -7.10
N ASP A 115 5.22 18.09 -7.76
CA ASP A 115 6.23 17.88 -8.83
C ASP A 115 7.29 16.84 -8.44
N ASP A 116 7.86 16.96 -7.24
CA ASP A 116 8.93 16.07 -6.75
C ASP A 116 8.41 14.93 -5.84
N THR A 117 7.11 14.62 -5.89
CA THR A 117 6.48 13.68 -4.94
C THR A 117 6.24 12.28 -5.52
N PHE A 118 5.98 12.19 -6.82
CA PHE A 118 5.64 10.94 -7.51
C PHE A 118 6.54 10.73 -8.72
N GLU A 119 6.67 9.49 -9.17
CA GLU A 119 7.45 9.14 -10.35
C GLU A 119 6.56 9.27 -11.60
N TRP A 120 6.24 10.52 -11.98
CA TRP A 120 5.24 10.86 -13.01
C TRP A 120 5.50 10.25 -14.41
N GLU A 121 6.73 9.83 -14.67
CA GLU A 121 7.08 9.13 -15.91
C GLU A 121 6.51 7.70 -15.95
N ASP A 122 6.32 7.07 -14.79
CA ASP A 122 5.94 5.66 -14.64
C ASP A 122 4.49 5.46 -14.18
N GLU A 123 3.91 6.41 -13.45
CA GLU A 123 2.59 6.27 -12.82
C GLU A 123 1.75 7.54 -12.92
N ASP A 124 0.44 7.36 -12.93
CA ASP A 124 -0.52 8.44 -12.70
C ASP A 124 -1.11 8.34 -11.28
N ILE A 125 -1.73 9.41 -10.80
CA ILE A 125 -2.24 9.49 -9.43
C ILE A 125 -3.75 9.73 -9.42
N LEU A 126 -4.49 8.86 -8.74
CA LEU A 126 -5.90 9.05 -8.42
C LEU A 126 -6.02 9.54 -6.97
N LEU A 127 -6.58 10.73 -6.79
CA LEU A 127 -7.00 11.25 -5.49
C LEU A 127 -8.52 11.18 -5.40
N TRP A 128 -9.05 10.62 -4.32
CA TRP A 128 -10.45 10.78 -3.96
C TRP A 128 -10.56 11.37 -2.55
N GLN A 129 -11.62 12.16 -2.32
CA GLN A 129 -11.87 12.83 -1.05
C GLN A 129 -13.38 12.92 -0.79
N ILE A 130 -13.83 12.45 0.37
CA ILE A 130 -15.25 12.29 0.70
C ILE A 130 -15.73 13.41 1.63
N GLY A 131 -16.88 13.99 1.28
CA GLY A 131 -17.48 15.13 1.99
C GLY A 131 -18.57 14.75 2.98
N ASP A 132 -19.00 13.48 3.00
CA ASP A 132 -20.04 13.00 3.91
C ASP A 132 -19.64 13.18 5.38
N GLU A 133 -20.34 14.09 6.06
CA GLU A 133 -20.03 14.49 7.45
C GLU A 133 -19.97 13.33 8.42
N LYS A 134 -20.73 12.25 8.17
CA LYS A 134 -20.74 11.05 9.02
C LYS A 134 -19.41 10.28 9.03
N TYR A 135 -18.55 10.50 8.04
CA TYR A 135 -17.19 9.92 8.00
C TYR A 135 -16.12 10.97 8.33
N ALA A 136 -16.50 12.17 8.76
CA ALA A 136 -15.52 13.19 9.12
C ALA A 136 -14.58 12.67 10.22
N GLY A 137 -13.28 12.83 10.00
CA GLY A 137 -12.22 12.37 10.91
C GLY A 137 -11.86 10.91 10.76
N TYR A 138 -12.61 10.11 10.00
CA TYR A 138 -12.31 8.67 9.87
C TYR A 138 -11.07 8.47 8.99
N ASP A 139 -10.30 7.43 9.32
CA ASP A 139 -9.32 6.91 8.37
C ASP A 139 -10.05 6.15 7.27
N ALA A 140 -9.46 6.12 6.08
CA ALA A 140 -10.12 5.51 4.94
C ALA A 140 -9.12 4.80 4.04
N ASP A 141 -9.50 3.61 3.61
CA ASP A 141 -8.70 2.77 2.72
C ASP A 141 -9.47 2.52 1.42
N THR A 142 -8.73 2.46 0.31
CA THR A 142 -9.30 1.93 -0.92
C THR A 142 -9.16 0.43 -0.91
N GLU A 143 -10.28 -0.27 -1.01
CA GLU A 143 -10.33 -1.73 -1.05
C GLU A 143 -10.18 -2.25 -2.47
N LYS A 144 -10.84 -1.57 -3.44
CA LYS A 144 -10.82 -1.97 -4.85
C LYS A 144 -11.04 -0.80 -5.80
N LEU A 145 -10.48 -0.92 -7.00
CA LEU A 145 -10.86 -0.16 -8.18
C LEU A 145 -11.45 -1.13 -9.21
N GLU A 146 -12.77 -1.10 -9.39
CA GLU A 146 -13.48 -2.01 -10.29
C GLU A 146 -13.91 -1.29 -11.57
N ILE A 147 -13.71 -1.94 -12.72
CA ILE A 147 -14.21 -1.47 -14.01
C ILE A 147 -15.67 -1.90 -14.14
N ALA A 148 -16.58 -0.94 -14.13
CA ALA A 148 -18.03 -1.16 -14.18
C ALA A 148 -18.60 -0.72 -15.54
N GLY A 149 -18.32 -1.51 -16.58
CA GLY A 149 -18.61 -1.14 -17.97
C GLY A 149 -17.43 -0.40 -18.61
N ASP A 150 -17.63 0.22 -19.77
CA ASP A 150 -16.52 0.71 -20.59
C ASP A 150 -15.90 2.01 -20.03
N ASP A 151 -16.69 2.86 -19.37
CA ASP A 151 -16.36 4.25 -19.04
C ASP A 151 -16.53 4.62 -17.56
N LEU A 152 -16.77 3.65 -16.68
CA LEU A 152 -16.98 3.89 -15.24
C LEU A 152 -16.01 3.07 -14.40
N ILE A 153 -15.36 3.73 -13.45
CA ILE A 153 -14.58 3.11 -12.38
C ILE A 153 -15.34 3.26 -11.07
N LYS A 154 -15.57 2.13 -10.40
CA LYS A 154 -16.03 2.08 -9.02
C LYS A 154 -14.85 2.04 -8.08
N ILE A 155 -14.79 3.02 -7.19
CA ILE A 155 -13.83 3.09 -6.09
C ILE A 155 -14.55 2.54 -4.86
N ILE A 156 -14.17 1.33 -4.44
CA ILE A 156 -14.74 0.70 -3.25
C ILE A 156 -13.86 1.04 -2.06
N VAL A 157 -14.44 1.65 -1.02
CA VAL A 157 -13.71 2.16 0.14
C VAL A 157 -14.21 1.57 1.46
N SER A 158 -13.34 1.56 2.45
CA SER A 158 -13.68 1.26 3.85
C SER A 158 -13.28 2.46 4.72
N PHE A 159 -13.93 2.59 5.87
CA PHE A 159 -13.64 3.63 6.84
C PHE A 159 -13.43 3.03 8.23
N ASP A 160 -12.46 3.56 8.96
CA ASP A 160 -12.16 3.18 10.34
C ASP A 160 -12.36 4.39 11.27
N GLU A 161 -13.28 4.25 12.22
CA GLU A 161 -13.59 5.24 13.24
C GLU A 161 -12.49 5.31 14.32
N ASP A 162 -11.80 4.19 14.56
CA ASP A 162 -10.74 4.03 15.58
C ASP A 162 -9.39 4.59 15.09
N GLY A 163 -9.34 5.21 13.91
CA GLY A 163 -8.20 5.97 13.42
C GLY A 163 -7.86 7.18 14.32
N PRO A 164 -6.90 8.05 13.95
CA PRO A 164 -6.59 9.29 14.65
C PRO A 164 -7.71 10.35 14.51
N SER A 165 -8.97 9.91 14.47
CA SER A 165 -10.18 10.72 14.38
C SER A 165 -10.21 11.78 15.47
N ASP A 166 -9.81 11.42 16.69
CA ASP A 166 -9.66 12.34 17.83
C ASP A 166 -8.67 13.49 17.59
N LEU A 167 -7.62 13.27 16.79
CA LEU A 167 -6.65 14.32 16.48
C LEU A 167 -7.22 15.32 15.50
N HIS A 168 -8.16 14.89 14.65
CA HIS A 168 -8.58 15.60 13.46
C HIS A 168 -10.04 15.33 13.04
N PRO A 169 -11.02 15.65 13.92
CA PRO A 169 -12.41 15.21 13.77
C PRO A 169 -13.13 15.80 12.55
N ASP A 170 -12.71 16.97 12.08
CA ASP A 170 -13.38 17.66 10.96
C ASP A 170 -12.74 17.34 9.59
N ARG A 171 -11.81 16.37 9.53
CA ARG A 171 -11.09 16.10 8.29
C ARG A 171 -11.87 15.16 7.38
N MET A 172 -12.15 15.63 6.18
CA MET A 172 -12.66 14.80 5.10
C MET A 172 -11.71 13.63 4.82
N PRO A 173 -12.18 12.37 4.86
CA PRO A 173 -11.37 11.22 4.49
C PRO A 173 -10.92 11.31 3.04
N ARG A 174 -9.73 10.79 2.76
CA ARG A 174 -9.17 10.80 1.40
C ARG A 174 -8.12 9.73 1.24
N ASN A 175 -7.82 9.41 0.00
CA ASN A 175 -6.66 8.60 -0.33
C ASN A 175 -6.03 8.98 -1.66
N TYR A 176 -4.74 8.71 -1.79
CA TYR A 176 -3.98 8.87 -3.03
C TYR A 176 -3.56 7.48 -3.51
N LEU A 177 -3.82 7.16 -4.76
CA LEU A 177 -3.52 5.87 -5.36
C LEU A 177 -2.61 6.09 -6.56
N LYS A 178 -1.52 5.33 -6.60
CA LYS A 178 -0.69 5.19 -7.79
C LYS A 178 -1.31 4.14 -8.69
N VAL A 179 -1.51 4.48 -9.96
CA VAL A 179 -2.08 3.59 -10.98
C VAL A 179 -1.21 3.59 -12.23
N ASP A 180 -1.32 2.53 -13.03
CA ASP A 180 -0.64 2.47 -14.33
C ASP A 180 -1.06 3.64 -15.23
N LYS A 181 -0.13 4.14 -16.05
CA LYS A 181 -0.39 5.30 -16.90
C LYS A 181 -1.56 5.10 -17.85
N ASP A 182 -2.32 6.17 -18.02
CA ASP A 182 -3.46 6.31 -18.92
C ASP A 182 -4.63 5.33 -18.65
N VAL A 183 -4.55 4.46 -17.63
CA VAL A 183 -5.56 3.42 -17.39
C VAL A 183 -6.93 4.00 -17.00
N LEU A 184 -6.92 5.21 -16.41
CA LEU A 184 -8.12 5.94 -15.99
C LEU A 184 -8.51 7.05 -16.97
N SER A 185 -7.77 7.24 -18.06
CA SER A 185 -7.99 8.32 -19.00
C SER A 185 -9.40 8.26 -19.62
N GLY A 186 -10.13 9.37 -19.54
CA GLY A 186 -11.50 9.49 -20.05
C GLY A 186 -12.56 8.74 -19.25
N LYS A 187 -12.23 8.13 -18.11
CA LYS A 187 -13.19 7.42 -17.27
C LYS A 187 -13.91 8.35 -16.30
N SER A 188 -15.13 7.96 -15.95
CA SER A 188 -15.94 8.53 -14.88
C SER A 188 -15.79 7.72 -13.59
N PHE A 189 -16.17 8.30 -12.45
CA PHE A 189 -15.95 7.69 -11.15
C PHE A 189 -17.23 7.66 -10.30
N LEU A 190 -17.40 6.54 -9.61
CA LEU A 190 -18.37 6.34 -8.53
C LEU A 190 -17.57 5.90 -7.29
N VAL A 191 -17.88 6.45 -6.12
CA VAL A 191 -17.31 5.95 -4.86
C VAL A 191 -18.43 5.29 -4.06
N GLU A 192 -18.19 4.05 -3.63
CA GLU A 192 -19.11 3.31 -2.77
C GLU A 192 -18.34 2.65 -1.61
N THR A 193 -19.00 2.48 -0.49
CA THR A 193 -18.46 1.69 0.62
C THR A 193 -18.49 0.19 0.31
N THR A 194 -17.78 -0.61 1.09
CA THR A 194 -17.81 -2.08 0.97
C THR A 194 -19.19 -2.72 1.14
N ASP A 195 -20.13 -2.05 1.83
CA ASP A 195 -21.54 -2.47 1.96
C ASP A 195 -22.46 -1.90 0.86
N GLY A 196 -21.91 -1.12 -0.07
CA GLY A 196 -22.60 -0.64 -1.28
C GLY A 196 -23.32 0.69 -1.11
N GLU A 197 -22.99 1.48 -0.08
CA GLU A 197 -23.47 2.84 0.04
C GLU A 197 -22.70 3.76 -0.92
N GLU A 198 -23.42 4.43 -1.81
CA GLU A 198 -22.85 5.47 -2.68
C GLU A 198 -22.57 6.75 -1.88
N LEU A 199 -21.37 7.31 -2.07
CA LEU A 199 -20.87 8.47 -1.33
C LEU A 199 -20.99 9.77 -2.12
N SER A 200 -21.16 10.90 -1.44
CA SER A 200 -21.25 12.21 -2.09
C SER A 200 -19.88 12.75 -2.45
N LEU A 201 -19.76 13.15 -3.72
CA LEU A 201 -18.60 13.86 -4.27
C LEU A 201 -18.89 15.34 -4.53
N LYS A 202 -20.00 15.88 -4.01
CA LYS A 202 -20.49 17.25 -4.23
C LYS A 202 -21.18 17.81 -3.00
#